data_AF-A0AA38HKY8-F1
#
_entry.id   AF-A0AA38HKY8-F1
#
_cell.length_a   1.000
_cell.length_b   1.000
_cell.length_c   1.000
_cell.angle_alpha   90.00
_cell.angle_beta   90.00
_cell.angle_gamma   90.00
#
_symmetry.space_group_name_H-M   'P 1'
#
loop_
_entity.id
_entity.type
_entity.pdbx_description
1 polymer ?
#
loop_
_entity_poly.entity_id
_entity_poly.type
_entity_poly.pdbx_seq_one_letter_code
_entity_poly.pdbx_strand_id
1 'polypeptide(L)'
;MNLNDLSKTVITSSSECSKECRNILLKVALSINQFPNQDRVKVIDKISSDHNIPKHKVLELLGIYLAIVQLFVESSDKEFNARLIELGFSNEFVADLPLVSNRSKVVETILNARRGEFCKLVSLKWRIDISLTHSVLSKKIPTSVILCLQLKNGRKYTINVNIRTFHKLRYNVALILKEVANLKLNQQVNK
;
A
#
# COMPACT_ATOMS: atom_id res chain seq x y z
N MET A 1 3.09 3.48 13.41
CA MET A 1 2.68 3.71 14.81
C MET A 1 1.52 2.79 15.09
N ASN A 2 1.60 1.97 16.14
CA ASN A 2 0.51 1.10 16.54
C ASN A 2 -0.49 1.93 17.35
N LEU A 3 -1.78 1.86 17.03
CA LEU A 3 -2.82 2.70 17.67
C LEU A 3 -2.95 2.42 19.18
N ASN A 4 -2.46 1.27 19.64
CA ASN A 4 -2.60 0.80 21.02
C ASN A 4 -1.66 1.51 22.02
N ASP A 5 -0.65 2.26 21.54
CA ASP A 5 0.30 2.99 22.39
C ASP A 5 -0.04 4.48 22.56
N LEU A 6 -1.18 4.94 22.02
CA LEU A 6 -1.62 6.33 22.15
C LEU A 6 -2.17 6.59 23.56
N SER A 7 -1.53 7.50 24.30
CA SER A 7 -2.02 7.90 25.62
C SER A 7 -3.36 8.65 25.51
N LYS A 8 -4.23 8.46 26.49
CA LYS A 8 -5.55 9.13 26.58
C LYS A 8 -5.47 10.66 26.47
N THR A 9 -4.32 11.26 26.83
CA THR A 9 -4.01 12.70 26.70
C THR A 9 -3.81 13.19 25.25
N VAL A 10 -3.37 12.30 24.36
CA VAL A 10 -3.17 12.61 22.94
C VAL A 10 -4.52 12.54 22.18
N ILE A 11 -5.43 11.69 22.65
CA ILE A 11 -6.80 11.60 22.13
C ILE A 11 -7.62 12.83 22.53
N THR A 12 -7.53 13.31 23.78
CA THR A 12 -8.19 14.57 24.18
C THR A 12 -7.65 15.79 23.41
N SER A 13 -6.34 15.88 23.17
CA SER A 13 -5.77 16.98 22.38
C SER A 13 -6.15 16.93 20.89
N SER A 14 -6.48 15.75 20.35
CA SER A 14 -7.06 15.63 19.00
C SER A 14 -8.53 16.09 18.94
N SER A 15 -9.25 16.00 20.06
CA SER A 15 -10.65 16.44 20.20
C SER A 15 -10.80 17.94 20.47
N GLU A 16 -9.79 18.56 21.08
CA GLU A 16 -9.70 20.01 21.34
C GLU A 16 -9.37 20.84 20.10
N CYS A 17 -8.96 20.19 18.99
CA CYS A 17 -8.62 20.86 17.76
C CYS A 17 -9.90 21.34 17.02
N SER A 18 -9.92 22.59 16.55
CA SER A 18 -11.08 23.16 15.84
C SER A 18 -11.48 22.31 14.62
N LYS A 19 -12.77 22.31 14.26
CA LYS A 19 -13.30 21.51 13.13
C LYS A 19 -12.52 21.73 11.82
N GLU A 20 -12.03 22.95 11.60
CA GLU A 20 -11.22 23.32 10.43
C GLU A 20 -9.83 22.67 10.46
N CYS A 21 -9.14 22.72 11.60
CA CYS A 21 -7.85 22.06 11.79
C CYS A 21 -7.95 20.55 11.55
N ARG A 22 -9.02 19.90 12.04
CA ARG A 22 -9.25 18.45 11.85
C ARG A 22 -9.39 18.10 10.36
N ASN A 23 -10.14 18.90 9.61
CA ASN A 23 -10.34 18.69 8.18
C ASN A 23 -9.04 18.91 7.38
N ILE A 24 -8.22 19.89 7.77
CA ILE A 24 -6.92 20.13 7.13
C ILE A 24 -5.96 18.97 7.43
N LEU A 25 -5.87 18.53 8.69
CA LEU A 25 -5.03 17.40 9.09
C LEU A 25 -5.44 16.11 8.39
N LEU A 26 -6.74 15.84 8.27
CA LEU A 26 -7.25 14.70 7.55
C LEU A 26 -6.95 14.78 6.04
N LYS A 27 -7.15 15.95 5.41
CA LYS A 27 -6.76 16.17 4.01
C LYS A 27 -5.27 15.96 3.79
N VAL A 28 -4.43 16.38 4.72
CA VAL A 28 -2.97 16.22 4.66
C VAL A 28 -2.59 14.75 4.86
N ALA A 29 -3.19 14.06 5.82
CA ALA A 29 -2.99 12.63 6.04
C ALA A 29 -3.43 11.78 4.82
N LEU A 30 -4.53 12.16 4.18
CA LEU A 30 -4.97 11.58 2.91
C LEU A 30 -3.98 11.88 1.78
N SER A 31 -3.51 13.13 1.66
CA SER A 31 -2.53 13.54 0.65
C SER A 31 -1.21 12.78 0.79
N ILE A 32 -0.74 12.54 2.01
CA ILE A 32 0.47 11.73 2.28
C ILE A 32 0.29 10.28 1.84
N ASN A 33 -0.90 9.70 2.02
CA ASN A 33 -1.19 8.35 1.54
C ASN A 33 -1.36 8.30 0.00
N GLN A 34 -1.75 9.41 -0.63
CA GLN A 34 -1.99 9.50 -2.07
C GLN A 34 -0.73 9.86 -2.88
N PHE A 35 0.19 10.65 -2.31
CA PHE A 35 1.36 11.18 -3.00
C PHE A 35 2.61 11.05 -2.11
N PRO A 36 3.38 9.95 -2.22
CA PRO A 36 4.53 9.72 -1.34
C PRO A 36 5.68 10.74 -1.55
N ASN A 37 5.72 11.43 -2.70
CA ASN A 37 6.81 12.33 -3.14
C ASN A 37 6.57 13.82 -2.85
N GLN A 38 5.51 14.20 -2.13
CA GLN A 38 5.26 15.60 -1.80
C GLN A 38 6.19 16.07 -0.67
N ASP A 39 6.70 17.31 -0.75
CA ASP A 39 7.55 17.94 0.27
C ASP A 39 6.80 18.06 1.61
N ARG A 40 6.89 17.01 2.44
CA ARG A 40 6.17 16.88 3.72
C ARG A 40 6.51 18.01 4.68
N VAL A 41 7.77 18.47 4.65
CA VAL A 41 8.29 19.56 5.50
C VAL A 41 7.55 20.87 5.25
N LYS A 42 7.33 21.24 3.98
CA LYS A 42 6.64 22.50 3.61
C LYS A 42 5.18 22.52 4.03
N VAL A 43 4.52 21.35 4.03
CA VAL A 43 3.12 21.22 4.45
C VAL A 43 3.00 21.33 5.97
N ILE A 44 3.93 20.73 6.72
CA ILE A 44 3.99 20.82 8.18
C ILE A 44 4.28 22.25 8.64
N ASP A 45 5.18 22.95 7.94
CA ASP A 45 5.53 24.35 8.27
C ASP A 45 4.35 25.32 8.04
N LYS A 46 3.54 25.09 6.98
CA LYS A 46 2.31 25.87 6.74
C LYS A 46 1.28 25.65 7.85
N ILE A 47 1.01 24.41 8.23
CA ILE A 47 0.04 24.07 9.29
C ILE A 47 0.46 24.64 10.65
N SER A 48 1.77 24.61 10.94
CA SER A 48 2.31 25.20 12.18
C SER A 48 2.12 26.72 12.21
N SER A 49 2.29 27.38 11.07
CA SER A 49 2.12 28.84 10.93
C SER A 49 0.66 29.27 10.98
N ASP A 50 -0.24 28.53 10.32
CA ASP A 50 -1.66 28.88 10.19
C ASP A 50 -2.44 28.71 11.50
N HIS A 51 -2.00 27.82 12.39
CA HIS A 51 -2.74 27.48 13.61
C HIS A 51 -1.98 27.76 14.91
N ASN A 52 -0.79 28.35 14.84
CA ASN A 52 0.07 28.64 15.99
C ASN A 52 0.35 27.39 16.87
N ILE A 53 0.38 26.22 16.25
CA ILE A 53 0.63 24.93 16.92
C ILE A 53 2.13 24.60 16.79
N PRO A 54 2.81 24.22 17.88
CA PRO A 54 4.21 23.79 17.81
C PRO A 54 4.34 22.55 16.92
N LYS A 55 5.37 22.54 16.06
CA LYS A 55 5.60 21.49 15.04
C LYS A 55 5.54 20.06 15.60
N HIS A 56 6.00 19.85 16.83
CA HIS A 56 5.92 18.57 17.53
C HIS A 56 4.49 18.05 17.68
N LYS A 57 3.55 18.91 18.14
CA LYS A 57 2.14 18.54 18.28
C LYS A 57 1.47 18.29 16.93
N VAL A 58 1.86 19.02 15.88
CA VAL A 58 1.36 18.78 14.52
C VAL A 58 1.76 17.38 14.02
N LEU A 59 2.99 16.95 14.29
CA LEU A 59 3.47 15.62 13.94
C LEU A 59 2.74 14.51 14.70
N GLU A 60 2.51 14.69 16.00
CA GLU A 60 1.74 13.74 16.82
C GLU A 60 0.30 13.61 16.29
N LEU A 61 -0.39 14.73 16.08
CA LEU A 61 -1.74 14.75 15.52
C LEU A 61 -1.79 14.11 14.13
N LEU A 62 -0.84 14.44 13.26
CA LEU A 62 -0.73 13.83 11.94
C LEU A 62 -0.54 12.30 12.03
N GLY A 63 0.25 11.82 12.99
CA GLY A 63 0.43 10.40 13.27
C GLY A 63 -0.90 9.71 13.62
N ILE A 64 -1.73 10.34 14.45
CA ILE A 64 -3.08 9.85 14.78
C ILE A 64 -3.95 9.79 13.53
N TYR A 65 -4.03 10.87 12.76
CA TYR A 65 -4.88 10.91 11.56
C TYR A 65 -4.42 9.93 10.48
N LEU A 66 -3.10 9.70 10.33
CA LEU A 66 -2.56 8.66 9.47
C LEU A 66 -2.97 7.26 9.93
N ALA A 67 -2.95 7.02 11.25
CA ALA A 67 -3.37 5.75 11.82
C ALA A 67 -4.89 5.53 11.67
N ILE A 68 -5.71 6.58 11.86
CA ILE A 68 -7.15 6.55 11.58
C ILE A 68 -7.41 6.23 10.10
N VAL A 69 -6.70 6.88 9.17
CA VAL A 69 -6.82 6.59 7.73
C VAL A 69 -6.40 5.16 7.41
N GLN A 70 -5.38 4.62 8.08
CA GLN A 70 -4.96 3.24 7.90
C GLN A 70 -6.01 2.25 8.42
N LEU A 71 -6.55 2.48 9.62
CA LEU A 71 -7.65 1.70 10.19
C LEU A 71 -8.89 1.74 9.29
N PHE A 72 -9.19 2.90 8.70
CA PHE A 72 -10.29 3.07 7.76
C PHE A 72 -10.15 2.21 6.50
N VAL A 73 -8.92 2.06 5.99
CA VAL A 73 -8.63 1.22 4.81
C VAL A 73 -8.71 -0.28 5.14
N GLU A 74 -8.32 -0.68 6.35
CA GLU A 74 -8.22 -2.08 6.76
C GLU A 74 -9.55 -2.68 7.26
N SER A 75 -10.40 -1.88 7.92
CA SER A 75 -11.62 -2.35 8.59
C SER A 75 -12.92 -1.97 7.87
N SER A 76 -13.99 -2.75 8.05
CA SER A 76 -15.34 -2.38 7.59
C SER A 76 -15.91 -1.17 8.36
N ASP A 77 -16.93 -0.47 7.86
CA ASP A 77 -17.44 0.75 8.52
C ASP A 77 -17.93 0.53 9.97
N LYS A 78 -18.59 -0.60 10.20
CA LYS A 78 -19.05 -0.98 11.54
C LYS A 78 -17.88 -1.27 12.48
N GLU A 79 -16.87 -1.97 11.98
CA GLU A 79 -15.68 -2.32 12.73
C GLU A 79 -14.78 -1.09 12.98
N PHE A 80 -14.67 -0.20 11.99
CA PHE A 80 -13.96 1.07 12.10
C PHE A 80 -14.57 1.95 13.20
N ASN A 81 -15.90 2.13 13.19
CA ASN A 81 -16.58 2.91 14.22
C ASN A 81 -16.43 2.28 15.61
N ALA A 82 -16.59 0.95 15.72
CA ALA A 82 -16.40 0.24 16.98
C ALA A 82 -14.98 0.42 17.52
N ARG A 83 -13.96 0.28 16.66
CA ARG A 83 -12.55 0.48 17.04
C ARG A 83 -12.24 1.91 17.47
N LEU A 84 -12.82 2.92 16.82
CA LEU A 84 -12.64 4.32 17.25
C LEU A 84 -13.28 4.57 18.61
N ILE A 85 -14.45 3.98 18.89
CA ILE A 85 -15.11 4.09 20.18
C ILE A 85 -14.29 3.35 21.27
N GLU A 86 -13.76 2.16 20.98
CA GLU A 86 -12.87 1.42 21.89
C GLU A 86 -11.59 2.20 22.22
N LEU A 87 -11.07 2.95 21.26
CA LEU A 87 -9.91 3.82 21.46
C LEU A 87 -10.23 5.09 22.26
N GLY A 88 -11.51 5.36 22.57
CA GLY A 88 -11.94 6.48 23.39
C GLY A 88 -12.28 7.76 22.63
N PHE A 89 -12.49 7.69 21.31
CA PHE A 89 -13.03 8.83 20.54
C PHE A 89 -14.54 9.00 20.79
N SER A 90 -15.01 10.24 20.91
CA SER A 90 -16.43 10.54 21.09
C SER A 90 -17.24 10.19 19.82
N ASN A 91 -18.49 9.74 20.00
CA ASN A 91 -19.42 9.47 18.87
C ASN A 91 -19.62 10.68 17.96
N GLU A 92 -19.57 11.90 18.51
CA GLU A 92 -19.67 13.14 17.72
C GLU A 92 -18.46 13.32 16.79
N PHE A 93 -17.26 12.93 17.25
CA PHE A 93 -16.05 12.98 16.44
C PHE A 93 -16.10 11.96 15.30
N VAL A 94 -16.61 10.76 15.56
CA VAL A 94 -16.74 9.70 14.55
C VAL A 94 -17.77 10.10 13.47
N ALA A 95 -18.89 10.71 13.87
CA ALA A 95 -19.92 11.19 12.95
C ALA A 95 -19.44 12.39 12.09
N ASP A 96 -18.59 13.26 12.65
CA ASP A 96 -18.03 14.43 11.97
C ASP A 96 -16.91 14.09 10.97
N LEU A 97 -16.44 12.83 10.88
CA LEU A 97 -15.38 12.44 9.95
C LEU A 97 -15.90 12.40 8.49
N PRO A 98 -15.36 13.22 7.57
CA PRO A 98 -15.81 13.27 6.17
C PRO A 98 -15.40 12.03 5.35
N LEU A 99 -14.84 11.00 5.99
CA LEU A 99 -14.43 9.74 5.37
C LEU A 99 -15.60 8.82 5.04
N VAL A 100 -16.66 8.85 5.85
CA VAL A 100 -17.74 7.85 5.83
C VAL A 100 -18.61 7.98 4.57
N SER A 101 -18.80 9.20 4.06
CA SER A 101 -19.73 9.46 2.94
C SER A 101 -19.24 8.97 1.57
N ASN A 102 -17.94 8.70 1.39
CA ASN A 102 -17.36 8.34 0.09
C ASN A 102 -16.24 7.29 0.19
N ARG A 103 -16.44 6.29 1.07
CA ARG A 103 -15.47 5.24 1.39
C ARG A 103 -14.83 4.61 0.17
N SER A 104 -15.63 4.10 -0.76
CA SER A 104 -15.12 3.30 -1.89
C SER A 104 -14.12 4.08 -2.73
N LYS A 105 -14.40 5.35 -3.05
CA LYS A 105 -13.49 6.19 -3.83
C LYS A 105 -12.24 6.57 -3.04
N VAL A 106 -12.38 6.86 -1.74
CA VAL A 106 -11.24 7.23 -0.87
C VAL A 106 -10.30 6.05 -0.70
N VAL A 107 -10.84 4.86 -0.37
CA VAL A 107 -10.07 3.62 -0.22
C VAL A 107 -9.44 3.23 -1.55
N GLU A 108 -10.18 3.29 -2.66
CA GLU A 108 -9.63 2.97 -3.97
C GLU A 108 -8.50 3.92 -4.37
N THR A 109 -8.63 5.22 -4.10
CA THR A 109 -7.58 6.21 -4.39
C THR A 109 -6.33 5.96 -3.54
N ILE A 110 -6.49 5.67 -2.24
CA ILE A 110 -5.38 5.34 -1.36
C ILE A 110 -4.73 4.02 -1.77
N LEU A 111 -5.52 2.99 -2.08
CA LEU A 111 -4.99 1.71 -2.55
C LEU A 111 -4.28 1.86 -3.89
N ASN A 112 -4.78 2.66 -4.81
CA ASN A 112 -4.13 2.92 -6.10
C ASN A 112 -2.83 3.71 -5.94
N ALA A 113 -2.77 4.64 -4.98
CA ALA A 113 -1.54 5.33 -4.63
C ALA A 113 -0.52 4.43 -3.89
N ARG A 114 -0.97 3.58 -2.96
CA ARG A 114 -0.15 2.58 -2.26
C ARG A 114 0.32 1.44 -3.16
N ARG A 115 -0.48 1.09 -4.18
CA ARG A 115 -0.08 0.25 -5.33
C ARG A 115 0.97 0.93 -6.20
N GLY A 116 1.45 2.12 -5.80
CA GLY A 116 2.50 2.91 -6.38
C GLY A 116 3.46 2.03 -7.15
N GLU A 117 3.54 2.30 -8.45
CA GLU A 117 4.36 1.65 -9.46
C GLU A 117 5.03 0.33 -9.03
N PHE A 118 4.24 -0.68 -8.65
CA PHE A 118 4.74 -2.05 -8.80
C PHE A 118 5.15 -2.13 -10.25
N CYS A 119 6.47 -2.24 -10.48
CA CYS A 119 7.05 -2.00 -11.78
C CYS A 119 6.35 -2.91 -12.77
N LYS A 120 5.37 -2.35 -13.50
CA LYS A 120 4.47 -3.19 -14.29
C LYS A 120 5.33 -3.81 -15.37
N LEU A 121 5.26 -5.13 -15.50
CA LEU A 121 5.94 -5.83 -16.57
C LEU A 121 5.28 -5.39 -17.88
N VAL A 122 6.02 -4.67 -18.72
CA VAL A 122 5.57 -4.19 -20.04
C VAL A 122 5.78 -5.27 -21.08
N SER A 123 6.91 -5.97 -21.03
CA SER A 123 7.22 -7.03 -21.96
C SER A 123 8.02 -8.14 -21.28
N LEU A 124 7.71 -9.37 -21.67
CA LEU A 124 8.48 -10.57 -21.34
C LEU A 124 8.81 -11.29 -22.65
N LYS A 125 10.10 -11.36 -22.97
CA LYS A 125 10.60 -12.18 -24.09
C LYS A 125 11.39 -13.35 -23.52
N TRP A 126 11.33 -14.49 -24.17
CA TRP A 126 12.05 -15.69 -23.75
C TRP A 126 12.77 -16.34 -24.92
N ARG A 127 13.90 -16.99 -24.63
CA ARG A 127 14.67 -17.81 -25.58
C ARG A 127 15.11 -19.08 -24.86
N ILE A 128 15.02 -20.22 -25.52
CA ILE A 128 15.51 -21.49 -24.99
C ILE A 128 16.78 -21.85 -25.75
N ASP A 129 17.88 -21.97 -25.02
CA ASP A 129 19.17 -22.37 -25.57
C ASP A 129 19.33 -23.87 -25.35
N ILE A 130 19.28 -24.61 -26.45
CA ILE A 130 19.42 -26.07 -26.49
C ILE A 130 20.79 -26.38 -27.10
N SER A 131 21.56 -27.22 -26.43
CA SER A 131 22.80 -27.76 -26.99
C SER A 131 22.61 -29.22 -27.38
N LEU A 132 22.74 -29.52 -28.68
CA LEU A 132 22.74 -30.89 -29.20
C LEU A 132 24.18 -31.41 -29.21
N THR A 133 24.57 -32.17 -28.19
CA THR A 133 25.82 -32.95 -28.21
C THR A 133 25.52 -34.39 -28.61
N HIS A 134 26.00 -34.81 -29.79
CA HIS A 134 25.81 -36.17 -30.32
C HIS A 134 26.90 -37.18 -29.91
N SER A 135 27.97 -36.73 -29.26
CA SER A 135 29.10 -37.61 -28.88
C SER A 135 29.18 -37.79 -27.36
N VAL A 136 29.43 -39.02 -26.92
CA VAL A 136 29.62 -39.40 -25.50
C VAL A 136 30.84 -38.70 -24.88
N LEU A 137 31.73 -38.13 -25.69
CA LEU A 137 33.00 -37.51 -25.28
C LEU A 137 32.95 -35.97 -25.17
N SER A 138 31.87 -35.32 -25.60
CA SER A 138 31.74 -33.85 -25.57
C SER A 138 31.02 -33.37 -24.30
N LYS A 139 31.58 -32.36 -23.61
CA LYS A 139 31.01 -31.72 -22.41
C LYS A 139 29.57 -31.28 -22.65
N LYS A 140 28.61 -31.94 -22.00
CA LYS A 140 27.16 -31.66 -22.13
C LYS A 140 26.85 -30.26 -21.59
N ILE A 141 26.49 -29.33 -22.48
CA ILE A 141 25.99 -28.02 -22.08
C ILE A 141 24.50 -28.20 -21.70
N PRO A 142 24.10 -27.85 -20.46
CA PRO A 142 22.72 -28.01 -20.03
C PRO A 142 21.82 -27.00 -20.74
N THR A 143 20.61 -27.44 -21.14
CA THR A 143 19.57 -26.56 -21.67
C THR A 143 19.28 -25.43 -20.69
N SER A 144 19.24 -24.20 -21.20
CA SER A 144 19.01 -23.00 -20.39
C SER A 144 17.94 -22.12 -21.02
N VAL A 145 17.23 -21.35 -20.19
CA VAL A 145 16.16 -20.45 -20.61
C VAL A 145 16.57 -19.03 -20.27
N ILE A 146 16.65 -18.18 -21.29
CA ILE A 146 16.92 -16.76 -21.12
C ILE A 146 15.58 -16.01 -21.08
N LEU A 147 15.36 -15.25 -20.01
CA LEU A 147 14.19 -14.40 -19.81
C LEU A 147 14.62 -12.94 -19.90
N CYS A 148 13.94 -12.16 -20.73
CA CYS A 148 14.15 -10.72 -20.87
C CYS A 148 12.88 -9.97 -20.45
N LEU A 149 12.99 -9.20 -19.37
CA LEU A 149 11.90 -8.46 -18.76
C LEU A 149 12.10 -6.96 -19.02
N GLN A 150 11.05 -6.29 -19.48
CA GLN A 150 11.00 -4.83 -19.59
C GLN A 150 9.95 -4.30 -18.61
N LEU A 151 10.36 -3.44 -17.70
CA LEU A 151 9.49 -2.81 -16.72
C LEU A 151 9.02 -1.43 -17.19
N LYS A 152 7.91 -0.96 -16.63
CA LYS A 152 7.32 0.35 -16.96
C LYS A 152 8.24 1.53 -16.63
N ASN A 153 9.11 1.37 -15.64
CA ASN A 153 10.14 2.37 -15.29
C ASN A 153 11.33 2.41 -16.27
N GLY A 154 11.22 1.74 -17.44
CA GLY A 154 12.26 1.70 -18.47
C GLY A 154 13.38 0.69 -18.21
N ARG A 155 13.46 0.09 -17.01
CA ARG A 155 14.50 -0.88 -16.68
C ARG A 155 14.28 -2.20 -17.44
N LYS A 156 15.38 -2.76 -17.93
CA LYS A 156 15.42 -4.05 -18.61
C LYS A 156 16.28 -5.03 -17.83
N TYR A 157 15.80 -6.25 -17.64
CA TYR A 157 16.54 -7.32 -16.99
C TYR A 157 16.64 -8.53 -17.92
N THR A 158 17.82 -9.12 -18.01
CA THR A 158 18.03 -10.38 -18.73
C THR A 158 18.58 -11.40 -17.75
N ILE A 159 17.87 -12.52 -17.61
CA ILE A 159 18.16 -13.55 -16.62
C ILE A 159 18.34 -14.86 -17.36
N ASN A 160 19.48 -15.53 -17.14
CA ASN A 160 19.68 -16.90 -17.59
C ASN A 160 19.25 -17.87 -16.47
N VAL A 161 18.30 -18.73 -16.78
CA VAL A 161 17.66 -19.65 -15.84
C VAL A 161 17.93 -21.07 -16.29
N ASN A 162 18.55 -21.87 -15.42
CA ASN A 162 18.67 -23.31 -15.67
C ASN A 162 17.31 -24.01 -15.62
N ILE A 163 17.21 -25.20 -16.19
CA ILE A 163 15.94 -25.92 -16.30
C ILE A 163 15.26 -26.20 -14.94
N ARG A 164 16.04 -26.50 -13.89
CA ARG A 164 15.52 -26.77 -12.54
C ARG A 164 14.88 -25.51 -11.94
N THR A 165 15.56 -24.39 -12.00
CA THR A 165 15.07 -23.10 -11.52
C THR A 165 13.88 -22.62 -12.34
N PHE A 166 13.87 -22.88 -13.65
CA PHE A 166 12.73 -22.57 -14.51
C PHE A 166 11.48 -23.36 -14.10
N HIS A 167 11.61 -24.67 -13.83
CA HIS A 167 10.48 -25.46 -13.34
C HIS A 167 9.98 -25.00 -11.97
N LYS A 168 10.88 -24.62 -11.07
CA LYS A 168 10.50 -24.04 -9.77
C LYS A 168 9.74 -22.71 -9.95
N LEU A 169 10.22 -21.84 -10.84
CA LEU A 169 9.54 -20.59 -11.18
C LEU A 169 8.14 -20.87 -11.75
N ARG A 170 8.02 -21.77 -12.72
CA ARG A 170 6.75 -22.17 -13.33
C ARG A 170 5.75 -22.67 -12.29
N TYR A 171 6.19 -23.53 -11.37
CA TYR A 171 5.35 -24.06 -10.30
C TYR A 171 4.87 -22.95 -9.36
N ASN A 172 5.77 -22.09 -8.90
CA ASN A 172 5.43 -20.99 -8.00
C ASN A 172 4.47 -19.99 -8.65
N VAL A 173 4.67 -19.65 -9.92
CA VAL A 173 3.74 -18.78 -10.67
C VAL A 173 2.37 -19.43 -10.79
N ALA A 174 2.29 -20.73 -11.09
CA ALA A 174 1.03 -21.44 -11.17
C ALA A 174 0.29 -21.48 -9.82
N LEU A 175 1.00 -21.68 -8.71
CA LEU A 175 0.42 -21.60 -7.37
C LEU A 175 -0.18 -20.22 -7.08
N ILE A 176 0.57 -19.15 -7.36
CA ILE A 176 0.08 -17.78 -7.15
C ILE A 176 -1.15 -17.52 -8.02
N LEU A 177 -1.15 -17.95 -9.28
CA LEU A 177 -2.30 -17.79 -10.18
C LEU A 177 -3.54 -18.54 -9.67
N LYS A 178 -3.36 -19.75 -9.11
CA LYS A 178 -4.45 -20.51 -8.48
C LYS A 178 -5.03 -19.75 -7.29
N GLU A 179 -4.19 -19.24 -6.39
CA GLU A 179 -4.67 -18.47 -5.24
C GLU A 179 -5.37 -17.17 -5.66
N VAL A 180 -4.84 -16.46 -6.65
CA VAL A 180 -5.49 -15.26 -7.19
C VAL A 180 -6.85 -15.60 -7.82
N ALA A 181 -6.97 -16.73 -8.52
CA ALA A 181 -8.24 -17.19 -9.07
C ALA A 181 -9.25 -17.53 -7.97
N ASN A 182 -8.82 -18.24 -6.92
CA ASN A 182 -9.66 -18.56 -5.76
C ASN A 182 -10.17 -17.30 -5.05
N LEU A 183 -9.29 -16.31 -4.83
CA LEU A 183 -9.67 -15.03 -4.22
C LEU A 183 -10.69 -14.27 -5.06
N LYS A 184 -10.57 -14.28 -6.39
CA LYS A 184 -11.54 -13.65 -7.29
C LYS A 184 -12.90 -14.35 -7.22
N LEU A 185 -12.94 -15.68 -7.19
CA LEU A 185 -14.18 -16.44 -7.06
C LEU A 185 -14.88 -16.15 -5.71
N ASN A 186 -14.14 -16.14 -4.61
CA ASN A 186 -14.68 -15.81 -3.30
C ASN A 186 -15.23 -14.38 -3.20
N GLN A 187 -14.69 -13.43 -3.99
CA GLN A 187 -15.23 -12.07 -4.09
C GLN A 187 -16.51 -11.97 -4.93
N GLN A 188 -16.76 -12.92 -5.84
CA GLN A 188 -17.99 -12.98 -6.64
C GLN A 188 -19.13 -13.66 -5.89
N VAL A 189 -18.83 -14.63 -5.01
CA VAL A 189 -19.83 -15.32 -4.20
C VAL A 189 -20.36 -14.45 -3.04
N ASN A 190 -19.58 -13.45 -2.61
CA ASN A 190 -19.95 -12.50 -1.55
C ASN A 190 -20.57 -11.18 -2.05
N LYS A 191 -21.02 -11.14 -3.31
CA LYS A 191 -21.85 -10.06 -3.87
C LYS A 191 -23.25 -10.58 -4.16
#